data_AF-A0A3A0DTU7-F1
#
_entry.id   AF-A0A3A0DTU7-F1
#
_cell.length_a   1.000
_cell.length_b   1.000
_cell.length_c   1.000
_cell.angle_alpha   90.00
_cell.angle_beta   90.00
_cell.angle_gamma   90.00
#
_symmetry.space_group_name_H-M   'P 1'
#
loop_
_entity.id
_entity.type
_entity.pdbx_description
1 polymer ?
#
loop_
_entity_poly.entity_id
_entity_poly.type
_entity_poly.pdbx_seq_one_letter_code
_entity_poly.pdbx_strand_id
1 'polypeptide(L)'
;MRLPSPFPQTYRRSYGPSQALFGRTRRGVGSGLKARLILALVFVAFAVISYYGQPGDVNQVTGEVERVALAEEAQEIQLGLQAAGEMVQMHGGASRDVVGQQRVQNVGAELLKALDRRLAADGRQNPYRDAFRFTLLADPQTVNAFALPGGPVFITEALYRRLRTDGQLAGVLGHEIGHVLSRHSNKQMARQGLFQGIAGAVGVLGGDMSSAQMGQMIGAVLSTRYGRGAELESDKWGVRLAVMAGYDPRAMIEVMKILEEASGGGGQPEFLSTHPKPANRIAYIEQVIEEVTAAQFPEGLPPDLRP
;
A
#
# COMPACT_ATOMS: atom_id res chain seq x y z
N MET A 1 18.09 -87.89 2.66
CA MET A 1 19.33 -88.39 3.30
C MET A 1 20.28 -88.81 2.19
N ARG A 2 21.48 -88.21 2.14
CA ARG A 2 22.66 -88.48 1.26
C ARG A 2 22.56 -88.21 -0.27
N LEU A 3 23.24 -87.14 -0.69
CA LEU A 3 23.95 -86.99 -1.99
C LEU A 3 25.31 -87.74 -1.91
N PRO A 4 26.01 -88.14 -3.01
CA PRO A 4 26.79 -87.19 -3.85
C PRO A 4 27.02 -87.52 -5.36
N SER A 5 27.28 -86.44 -6.14
CA SER A 5 28.29 -86.14 -7.22
C SER A 5 28.91 -87.28 -8.09
N PRO A 6 29.38 -87.05 -9.35
CA PRO A 6 30.37 -86.01 -9.71
C PRO A 6 30.27 -85.33 -11.10
N PHE A 7 30.91 -84.15 -11.20
CA PHE A 7 31.15 -83.34 -12.41
C PHE A 7 32.04 -84.03 -13.47
N PRO A 8 32.12 -83.45 -14.69
CA PRO A 8 33.35 -82.71 -15.00
C PRO A 8 33.13 -81.31 -15.62
N GLN A 9 34.13 -80.45 -15.38
CA GLN A 9 34.32 -79.12 -15.93
C GLN A 9 34.89 -79.19 -17.36
N THR A 10 34.53 -78.25 -18.23
CA THR A 10 35.51 -77.68 -19.20
C THR A 10 35.25 -76.21 -19.47
N TYR A 11 36.37 -75.50 -19.50
CA TYR A 11 36.61 -74.07 -19.57
C TYR A 11 36.80 -73.62 -21.03
N ARG A 12 36.27 -72.47 -21.45
CA ARG A 12 36.95 -71.67 -22.49
C ARG A 12 36.65 -70.18 -22.39
N ARG A 13 37.73 -69.43 -22.19
CA ARG A 13 37.87 -67.99 -22.13
C ARG A 13 38.43 -67.53 -23.49
N SER A 14 37.95 -66.43 -24.05
CA SER A 14 38.67 -65.67 -25.08
C SER A 14 38.56 -64.16 -24.82
N TYR A 15 39.73 -63.51 -24.76
CA TYR A 15 39.97 -62.06 -24.75
C TYR A 15 39.61 -61.47 -26.15
N GLY A 16 38.90 -60.35 -26.32
CA GLY A 16 39.35 -58.93 -26.34
C GLY A 16 39.81 -58.47 -27.75
N PRO A 17 39.89 -57.18 -28.17
CA PRO A 17 39.42 -55.89 -27.58
C PRO A 17 38.77 -54.89 -28.60
N SER A 18 38.11 -53.81 -28.12
CA SER A 18 38.04 -52.45 -28.76
C SER A 18 37.08 -51.56 -27.94
N GLN A 19 37.58 -50.79 -26.97
CA GLN A 19 37.80 -49.34 -27.06
C GLN A 19 36.66 -48.49 -27.65
N ALA A 20 36.23 -47.55 -26.80
CA ALA A 20 35.64 -46.23 -27.10
C ALA A 20 34.21 -46.16 -27.66
N LEU A 21 33.27 -45.73 -26.81
CA LEU A 21 32.58 -44.43 -26.91
C LEU A 21 31.52 -44.34 -25.79
N PHE A 22 31.99 -44.17 -24.55
CA PHE A 22 31.15 -43.48 -23.56
C PHE A 22 31.00 -42.04 -24.04
N GLY A 23 29.89 -41.77 -24.71
CA GLY A 23 29.40 -40.41 -24.92
C GLY A 23 29.07 -39.80 -23.57
N ARG A 24 30.10 -39.33 -22.85
CA ARG A 24 29.97 -38.26 -21.87
C ARG A 24 29.46 -37.06 -22.65
N THR A 25 28.14 -36.92 -22.75
CA THR A 25 27.56 -35.60 -22.96
C THR A 25 28.04 -34.78 -21.78
N ARG A 26 29.04 -33.93 -22.02
CA ARG A 26 29.28 -32.73 -21.22
C ARG A 26 27.97 -31.96 -21.27
N ARG A 27 27.01 -32.26 -20.38
CA ARG A 27 26.02 -31.29 -19.94
C ARG A 27 26.86 -30.22 -19.26
N GLY A 28 27.28 -29.25 -20.04
CA GLY A 28 27.98 -28.09 -19.56
C GLY A 28 27.12 -27.48 -18.45
N VAL A 29 27.64 -27.49 -17.23
CA VAL A 29 27.06 -26.76 -16.10
C VAL A 29 26.79 -25.29 -16.49
N GLY A 30 27.53 -24.77 -17.48
CA GLY A 30 27.32 -23.46 -18.09
C GLY A 30 26.15 -23.30 -19.08
N SER A 31 25.62 -24.34 -19.74
CA SER A 31 24.50 -24.14 -20.70
C SER A 31 23.16 -24.01 -19.98
N GLY A 32 22.95 -24.77 -18.90
CA GLY A 32 21.79 -24.61 -18.02
C GLY A 32 21.80 -23.27 -17.28
N LEU A 33 22.97 -22.80 -16.86
CA LEU A 33 23.13 -21.48 -16.24
C LEU A 33 22.86 -20.35 -17.24
N LYS A 34 23.42 -20.43 -18.45
CA LYS A 34 23.16 -19.46 -19.53
C LYS A 34 21.70 -19.44 -19.96
N ALA A 35 21.05 -20.60 -20.10
CA ALA A 35 19.62 -20.68 -20.42
C ALA A 35 18.75 -20.06 -19.31
N ARG A 36 19.07 -20.31 -18.03
CA ARG A 36 18.39 -19.68 -16.89
C ARG A 36 18.60 -18.18 -16.82
N LEU A 37 19.81 -17.69 -17.11
CA LEU A 37 20.12 -16.26 -17.15
C LEU A 37 19.41 -15.55 -18.30
N ILE A 38 19.35 -16.16 -19.49
CA ILE A 38 18.61 -15.62 -20.64
C ILE A 38 17.11 -15.59 -20.32
N LEU A 39 16.57 -16.66 -19.75
CA LEU A 39 15.17 -16.72 -19.34
C LEU A 39 14.85 -15.63 -18.30
N ALA A 40 15.70 -15.47 -17.28
CA ALA A 40 15.57 -14.41 -16.28
C ALA A 40 15.60 -13.02 -16.92
N LEU A 41 16.53 -12.76 -17.85
CA LEU A 41 16.61 -11.48 -18.57
C LEU A 41 15.37 -11.20 -19.42
N VAL A 42 14.81 -12.22 -20.08
CA VAL A 42 13.55 -12.08 -20.83
C VAL A 42 12.39 -11.76 -19.89
N PHE A 43 12.33 -12.35 -18.70
CA PHE A 43 11.30 -12.02 -17.71
C PHE A 43 11.45 -10.63 -17.12
N VAL A 44 12.67 -10.20 -16.80
CA VAL A 44 12.93 -8.83 -16.36
C VAL A 44 12.54 -7.85 -17.47
N ALA A 45 12.94 -8.12 -18.71
CA ALA A 45 12.56 -7.30 -19.85
C ALA A 45 11.03 -7.28 -20.05
N PHE A 46 10.34 -8.41 -19.93
CA PHE A 46 8.89 -8.48 -20.03
C PHE A 46 8.19 -7.72 -18.90
N ALA A 47 8.62 -7.87 -17.64
CA ALA A 47 8.05 -7.16 -16.50
C ALA A 47 8.24 -5.64 -16.62
N VAL A 48 9.43 -5.21 -17.05
CA VAL A 48 9.73 -3.80 -17.32
C VAL A 48 8.90 -3.29 -18.50
N ILE A 49 8.87 -3.99 -19.64
CA ILE A 49 8.06 -3.61 -20.80
C ILE A 49 6.58 -3.58 -20.46
N SER A 50 6.08 -4.53 -19.67
CA SER A 50 4.69 -4.56 -19.22
C SER A 50 4.37 -3.37 -18.32
N TYR A 51 5.20 -3.08 -17.32
CA TYR A 51 4.98 -1.95 -16.41
C TYR A 51 5.13 -0.58 -17.09
N TYR A 52 6.09 -0.41 -18.00
CA TYR A 52 6.34 0.86 -18.68
C TYR A 52 5.55 1.01 -19.99
N GLY A 53 5.08 -0.08 -20.58
CA GLY A 53 4.37 -0.13 -21.86
C GLY A 53 2.85 -0.08 -21.76
N GLN A 54 2.26 -0.28 -20.58
CA GLN A 54 0.85 0.04 -20.35
C GLN A 54 0.69 1.56 -20.27
N PRO A 55 -0.30 2.16 -20.99
CA PRO A 55 -0.65 3.56 -20.75
C PRO A 55 -1.05 3.69 -19.27
N GLY A 56 -0.53 4.71 -18.59
CA GLY A 56 -0.94 4.98 -17.21
C GLY A 56 -2.43 5.33 -17.17
N ASP A 57 -3.05 5.08 -16.02
CA ASP A 57 -4.46 5.36 -15.79
C ASP A 57 -4.67 6.79 -15.30
N VAL A 58 -5.75 7.45 -15.73
CA VAL A 58 -6.01 8.84 -15.35
C VAL A 58 -6.77 8.85 -14.02
N ASN A 59 -6.14 9.38 -12.99
CA ASN A 59 -6.80 9.53 -11.70
C ASN A 59 -7.90 10.59 -11.78
N GLN A 60 -9.15 10.15 -11.58
CA GLN A 60 -10.33 11.01 -11.71
C GLN A 60 -10.44 12.12 -10.67
N VAL A 61 -9.61 12.09 -9.61
CA VAL A 61 -9.54 13.12 -8.55
C VAL A 61 -8.34 14.05 -8.72
N THR A 62 -7.14 13.53 -8.98
CA THR A 62 -5.91 14.36 -9.14
C THR A 62 -5.79 14.89 -10.57
N GLY A 63 -6.25 14.13 -11.57
CA GLY A 63 -6.08 14.40 -13.00
C GLY A 63 -4.73 13.91 -13.53
N GLU A 64 -3.91 13.27 -12.70
CA GLU A 64 -2.60 12.76 -13.06
C GLU A 64 -2.70 11.39 -13.75
N VAL A 65 -1.71 11.10 -14.61
CA VAL A 65 -1.54 9.78 -15.21
C VAL A 65 -0.68 8.92 -14.29
N GLU A 66 -1.26 7.86 -13.76
CA GLU A 66 -0.69 7.04 -12.68
C GLU A 66 -0.48 5.59 -13.14
N ARG A 67 0.56 4.95 -12.62
CA ARG A 67 0.77 3.51 -12.80
C ARG A 67 0.32 2.78 -11.56
N VAL A 68 -0.75 2.00 -11.72
CA VAL A 68 -1.49 1.33 -10.64
C VAL A 68 -1.62 -0.17 -10.94
N ALA A 69 -1.81 -0.98 -9.90
CA ALA A 69 -1.99 -2.44 -10.03
C ALA A 69 -3.42 -2.79 -10.47
N LEU A 70 -4.40 -2.01 -10.01
CA LEU A 70 -5.81 -2.10 -10.36
C LEU A 70 -6.17 -0.84 -11.15
N ALA A 71 -6.62 -0.98 -12.39
CA ALA A 71 -7.03 0.16 -13.21
C ALA A 71 -8.42 0.68 -12.77
N GLU A 72 -9.38 -0.23 -12.59
CA GLU A 72 -10.75 0.14 -12.22
C GLU A 72 -10.87 0.45 -10.72
N GLU A 73 -11.41 1.63 -10.38
CA GLU A 73 -11.62 2.02 -8.97
C GLU A 73 -12.55 1.03 -8.24
N ALA A 74 -13.48 0.40 -8.94
CA ALA A 74 -14.37 -0.62 -8.37
C ALA A 74 -13.60 -1.83 -7.80
N GLN A 75 -12.49 -2.22 -8.43
CA GLN A 75 -11.65 -3.32 -7.95
C GLN A 75 -10.89 -2.91 -6.69
N GLU A 76 -10.42 -1.66 -6.62
CA GLU A 76 -9.79 -1.12 -5.40
C GLU A 76 -10.76 -1.05 -4.24
N ILE A 77 -11.98 -0.56 -4.48
CA ILE A 77 -13.05 -0.52 -3.50
C ILE A 77 -13.34 -1.91 -2.97
N GLN A 78 -13.49 -2.90 -3.86
CA GLN A 78 -13.74 -4.28 -3.45
C GLN A 78 -12.59 -4.85 -2.60
N LEU A 79 -11.34 -4.62 -3.01
CA LEU A 79 -10.16 -5.07 -2.26
C LEU A 79 -10.13 -4.48 -0.85
N GLY A 80 -10.32 -3.17 -0.72
CA GLY A 80 -10.34 -2.49 0.58
C GLY A 80 -11.45 -2.99 1.49
N LEU A 81 -12.66 -3.14 0.97
CA LEU A 81 -13.80 -3.64 1.73
C LEU A 81 -13.59 -5.08 2.23
N GLN A 82 -12.93 -5.92 1.44
CA GLN A 82 -12.59 -7.28 1.85
C GLN A 82 -11.50 -7.31 2.94
N ALA A 83 -10.47 -6.47 2.81
CA ALA A 83 -9.39 -6.38 3.79
C ALA A 83 -9.82 -5.69 5.11
N ALA A 84 -10.85 -4.84 5.07
CA ALA A 84 -11.30 -4.05 6.21
C ALA A 84 -11.66 -4.90 7.44
N GLY A 85 -12.35 -6.04 7.24
CA GLY A 85 -12.73 -6.92 8.33
C GLY A 85 -11.53 -7.50 9.07
N GLU A 86 -10.48 -7.90 8.34
CA GLU A 86 -9.24 -8.42 8.91
C GLU A 86 -8.49 -7.33 9.68
N MET A 87 -8.38 -6.12 9.13
CA MET A 87 -7.77 -4.98 9.83
C MET A 87 -8.46 -4.66 11.14
N VAL A 88 -9.80 -4.64 11.14
CA VAL A 88 -10.56 -4.41 12.37
C VAL A 88 -10.21 -5.45 13.43
N GLN A 89 -10.13 -6.74 13.06
CA GLN A 89 -9.81 -7.81 14.01
C GLN A 89 -8.37 -7.73 14.52
N MET A 90 -7.39 -7.44 13.65
CA MET A 90 -5.98 -7.32 14.05
C MET A 90 -5.73 -6.19 15.04
N HIS A 91 -6.58 -5.15 15.04
CA HIS A 91 -6.51 -4.01 15.96
C HIS A 91 -7.55 -4.08 17.10
N GLY A 92 -7.92 -5.28 17.52
CA GLY A 92 -8.75 -5.50 18.71
C GLY A 92 -10.25 -5.27 18.51
N GLY A 93 -10.70 -5.10 17.27
CA GLY A 93 -12.10 -4.86 16.92
C GLY A 93 -12.44 -3.37 16.81
N ALA A 94 -13.73 -3.09 16.53
CA ALA A 94 -14.25 -1.73 16.60
C ALA A 94 -14.29 -1.25 18.06
N SER A 95 -13.94 0.02 18.28
CA SER A 95 -13.98 0.64 19.61
C SER A 95 -15.38 0.61 20.20
N ARG A 96 -15.45 0.51 21.54
CA ARG A 96 -16.70 0.65 22.30
C ARG A 96 -17.05 2.11 22.59
N ASP A 97 -16.16 3.05 22.29
CA ASP A 97 -16.40 4.48 22.43
C ASP A 97 -17.32 4.98 21.30
N VAL A 98 -18.63 4.91 21.54
CA VAL A 98 -19.65 5.34 20.58
C VAL A 98 -19.55 6.83 20.26
N VAL A 99 -19.16 7.66 21.25
CA VAL A 99 -19.01 9.11 21.07
C VAL A 99 -17.79 9.40 20.19
N GLY A 100 -16.66 8.75 20.47
CA GLY A 100 -15.46 8.86 19.65
C GLY A 100 -15.67 8.35 18.23
N GLN A 101 -16.35 7.22 18.07
CA GLN A 101 -16.71 6.69 16.75
C GLN A 101 -17.59 7.66 15.95
N GLN A 102 -18.59 8.28 16.60
CA GLN A 102 -19.44 9.28 15.94
C GLN A 102 -18.64 10.53 15.55
N ARG A 103 -17.73 10.97 16.41
CA ARG A 103 -16.85 12.12 16.14
C ARG A 103 -15.95 11.85 14.93
N VAL A 104 -15.31 10.69 14.87
CA VAL A 104 -14.50 10.24 13.72
C VAL A 104 -15.31 10.22 12.42
N GLN A 105 -16.54 9.70 12.46
CA GLN A 105 -17.43 9.69 11.29
C GLN A 105 -17.86 11.10 10.86
N ASN A 106 -18.20 11.97 11.81
CA ASN A 106 -18.62 13.33 11.52
C ASN A 106 -17.50 14.14 10.86
N VAL A 107 -16.30 14.14 11.44
CA VAL A 107 -15.14 14.85 10.86
C VAL A 107 -14.81 14.30 9.48
N GLY A 108 -14.77 12.97 9.32
CA GLY A 108 -14.55 12.34 8.01
C GLY A 108 -15.61 12.74 6.96
N ALA A 109 -16.89 12.77 7.34
CA ALA A 109 -17.98 13.17 6.45
C ALA A 109 -17.90 14.66 6.06
N GLU A 110 -17.47 15.54 6.96
CA GLU A 110 -17.27 16.96 6.67
C GLU A 110 -16.14 17.19 5.67
N LEU A 111 -15.03 16.45 5.79
CA LEU A 111 -13.92 16.48 4.83
C LEU A 111 -14.36 16.02 3.44
N LEU A 112 -15.10 14.90 3.37
CA LEU A 112 -15.62 14.38 2.09
C LEU A 112 -16.65 15.32 1.46
N LYS A 113 -17.53 15.93 2.26
CA LYS A 113 -18.48 16.94 1.77
C LYS A 113 -17.75 18.16 1.20
N ALA A 114 -16.66 18.58 1.82
CA ALA A 114 -15.83 19.67 1.30
C ALA A 114 -15.16 19.28 -0.03
N LEU A 115 -14.60 18.08 -0.12
CA LEU A 115 -14.04 17.52 -1.35
C LEU A 115 -15.08 17.46 -2.48
N ASP A 116 -16.26 16.90 -2.21
CA ASP A 116 -17.33 16.74 -3.21
C ASP A 116 -17.75 18.10 -3.77
N ARG A 117 -17.89 19.12 -2.91
CA ARG A 117 -18.18 20.50 -3.36
C ARG A 117 -17.08 21.05 -4.26
N ARG A 118 -15.82 20.82 -3.91
CA ARG A 118 -14.67 21.29 -4.70
C ARG A 118 -14.61 20.61 -6.06
N LEU A 119 -14.81 19.29 -6.12
CA LEU A 119 -14.79 18.52 -7.37
C LEU A 119 -15.97 18.88 -8.27
N ALA A 120 -17.17 19.06 -7.70
CA ALA A 120 -18.35 19.46 -8.44
C ALA A 120 -18.17 20.83 -9.13
N ALA A 121 -17.43 21.76 -8.53
CA ALA A 121 -17.10 23.04 -9.14
C ALA A 121 -16.25 22.91 -10.43
N ASP A 122 -15.50 21.81 -10.57
CA ASP A 122 -14.72 21.48 -11.76
C ASP A 122 -15.44 20.48 -12.69
N GLY A 123 -16.72 20.15 -12.42
CA GLY A 123 -17.47 19.14 -13.17
C GLY A 123 -16.99 17.70 -12.93
N ARG A 124 -16.26 17.45 -11.83
CA ARG A 124 -15.69 16.14 -11.45
C ARG A 124 -16.46 15.53 -10.29
N GLN A 125 -16.28 14.23 -10.07
CA GLN A 125 -16.87 13.49 -8.95
C GLN A 125 -15.81 12.64 -8.25
N ASN A 126 -16.01 12.37 -6.97
CA ASN A 126 -15.17 11.45 -6.21
C ASN A 126 -15.64 10.00 -6.44
N PRO A 127 -14.86 9.15 -7.13
CA PRO A 127 -15.26 7.77 -7.43
C PRO A 127 -15.35 6.90 -6.17
N TYR A 128 -14.70 7.30 -5.07
CA TYR A 128 -14.68 6.55 -3.80
C TYR A 128 -15.74 7.03 -2.80
N ARG A 129 -16.57 8.01 -3.16
CA ARG A 129 -17.51 8.70 -2.25
C ARG A 129 -18.32 7.75 -1.38
N ASP A 130 -18.95 6.74 -2.00
CA ASP A 130 -19.84 5.82 -1.30
C ASP A 130 -19.10 4.67 -0.59
N ALA A 131 -17.80 4.55 -0.81
CA ALA A 131 -16.95 3.50 -0.24
C ALA A 131 -16.20 3.95 1.03
N PHE A 132 -16.05 5.26 1.25
CA PHE A 132 -15.38 5.76 2.45
C PHE A 132 -16.09 5.31 3.74
N ARG A 133 -15.34 4.69 4.66
CA ARG A 133 -15.83 4.26 5.97
C ARG A 133 -14.77 4.58 7.01
N PHE A 134 -15.14 5.40 8.00
CA PHE A 134 -14.23 5.81 9.07
C PHE A 134 -14.49 4.99 10.34
N THR A 135 -13.46 4.33 10.85
CA THR A 135 -13.58 3.39 11.99
C THR A 135 -12.56 3.73 13.07
N LEU A 136 -13.05 3.89 14.30
CA LEU A 136 -12.23 3.95 15.51
C LEU A 136 -11.97 2.51 15.97
N LEU A 137 -10.70 2.12 16.00
CA LEU A 137 -10.26 0.78 16.39
C LEU A 137 -10.02 0.71 17.89
N ALA A 138 -10.39 -0.40 18.52
CA ALA A 138 -10.29 -0.63 19.97
C ALA A 138 -8.85 -0.79 20.48
N ASP A 139 -7.83 -0.56 19.64
CA ASP A 139 -6.42 -0.68 19.96
C ASP A 139 -5.94 0.48 20.85
N PRO A 140 -5.66 0.24 22.14
CA PRO A 140 -5.28 1.30 23.08
C PRO A 140 -3.77 1.49 23.18
N GLN A 141 -2.97 0.70 22.45
CA GLN A 141 -1.51 0.68 22.58
C GLN A 141 -0.83 1.24 21.32
N THR A 142 -1.31 0.86 20.15
CA THR A 142 -0.65 1.16 18.88
C THR A 142 -1.05 2.56 18.41
N VAL A 143 -0.16 3.55 18.51
CA VAL A 143 -0.42 4.90 17.96
C VAL A 143 -0.38 4.83 16.43
N ASN A 144 -1.55 4.80 15.77
CA ASN A 144 -1.67 4.65 14.33
C ASN A 144 -2.97 5.21 13.74
N ALA A 145 -2.92 5.53 12.45
CA ALA A 145 -4.04 5.74 11.53
C ALA A 145 -3.59 5.26 10.15
N PHE A 146 -4.51 4.76 9.34
CA PHE A 146 -4.20 4.27 8.00
C PHE A 146 -5.47 4.18 7.15
N ALA A 147 -5.28 4.22 5.84
CA ALA A 147 -6.32 3.92 4.85
C ALA A 147 -5.99 2.66 4.03
N LEU A 148 -7.04 1.91 3.69
CA LEU A 148 -7.00 0.83 2.70
C LEU A 148 -7.42 1.37 1.32
N PRO A 149 -7.07 0.67 0.22
CA PRO A 149 -7.59 0.99 -1.10
C PRO A 149 -9.10 1.23 -1.10
N GLY A 150 -9.54 2.24 -1.83
CA GLY A 150 -10.97 2.47 -2.05
C GLY A 150 -11.78 3.04 -0.88
N GLY A 151 -11.17 3.42 0.25
CA GLY A 151 -11.83 4.31 1.22
C GLY A 151 -12.06 3.83 2.66
N PRO A 152 -11.84 2.56 3.07
CA PRO A 152 -11.80 2.26 4.49
C PRO A 152 -10.65 3.01 5.18
N VAL A 153 -10.97 3.83 6.17
CA VAL A 153 -10.03 4.67 6.94
C VAL A 153 -10.16 4.33 8.41
N PHE A 154 -9.02 4.17 9.07
CA PHE A 154 -8.94 3.71 10.44
C PHE A 154 -8.08 4.63 11.29
N ILE A 155 -8.46 4.77 12.56
CA ILE A 155 -7.66 5.42 13.60
C ILE A 155 -7.74 4.56 14.86
N THR A 156 -6.61 4.36 15.54
CA THR A 156 -6.59 3.61 16.79
C THR A 156 -7.02 4.48 17.98
N GLU A 157 -7.60 3.88 19.01
CA GLU A 157 -7.85 4.57 20.27
C GLU A 157 -6.58 5.23 20.85
N ALA A 158 -5.42 4.58 20.69
CA ALA A 158 -4.14 5.10 21.17
C ALA A 158 -3.76 6.45 20.53
N LEU A 159 -3.98 6.62 19.22
CA LEU A 159 -3.77 7.91 18.55
C LEU A 159 -4.92 8.88 18.87
N TYR A 160 -6.17 8.42 18.74
CA TYR A 160 -7.36 9.25 18.95
C TYR A 160 -7.35 9.96 20.32
N ARG A 161 -6.97 9.26 21.40
CA ARG A 161 -6.91 9.82 22.76
C ARG A 161 -5.83 10.89 22.95
N ARG A 162 -4.88 11.02 22.02
CA ARG A 162 -3.85 12.06 22.06
C ARG A 162 -4.29 13.35 21.35
N LEU A 163 -5.30 13.25 20.48
CA LEU A 163 -5.85 14.39 19.76
C LEU A 163 -6.79 15.18 20.67
N ARG A 164 -6.59 16.50 20.74
CA ARG A 164 -7.31 17.42 21.63
C ARG A 164 -8.46 18.14 20.94
N THR A 165 -8.40 18.28 19.62
CA THR A 165 -9.31 19.12 18.84
C THR A 165 -9.82 18.40 17.59
N ASP A 166 -10.89 18.92 16.99
CA ASP A 166 -11.44 18.34 15.77
C ASP A 166 -10.54 18.61 14.56
N GLY A 167 -9.83 19.73 14.52
CA GLY A 167 -8.86 20.05 13.48
C GLY A 167 -7.65 19.12 13.49
N GLN A 168 -7.19 18.66 14.66
CA GLN A 168 -6.15 17.62 14.74
C GLN A 168 -6.66 16.29 14.18
N LEU A 169 -7.90 15.90 14.52
CA LEU A 169 -8.55 14.71 13.93
C LEU A 169 -8.76 14.87 12.42
N ALA A 170 -9.17 16.06 11.97
CA ALA A 170 -9.34 16.38 10.56
C ALA A 170 -8.02 16.32 9.80
N GLY A 171 -6.91 16.74 10.42
CA GLY A 171 -5.57 16.62 9.88
C GLY A 171 -5.16 15.18 9.64
N VAL A 172 -5.38 14.30 10.63
CA VAL A 172 -5.11 12.85 10.50
C VAL A 172 -5.99 12.23 9.42
N LEU A 173 -7.32 12.41 9.50
CA LEU A 173 -8.24 11.81 8.54
C LEU A 173 -8.07 12.38 7.12
N GLY A 174 -7.76 13.68 7.00
CA GLY A 174 -7.48 14.32 5.72
C GLY A 174 -6.21 13.78 5.05
N HIS A 175 -5.18 13.49 5.83
CA HIS A 175 -3.97 12.80 5.34
C HIS A 175 -4.31 11.40 4.82
N GLU A 176 -5.10 10.61 5.57
CA GLU A 176 -5.52 9.27 5.15
C GLU A 176 -6.44 9.28 3.92
N ILE A 177 -7.36 10.25 3.83
CA ILE A 177 -8.15 10.49 2.61
C ILE A 177 -7.21 10.78 1.44
N GLY A 178 -6.17 11.59 1.64
CA GLY A 178 -5.14 11.87 0.64
C GLY A 178 -4.51 10.61 0.06
N HIS A 179 -4.19 9.60 0.89
CA HIS A 179 -3.66 8.33 0.41
C HIS A 179 -4.63 7.58 -0.52
N VAL A 180 -5.94 7.64 -0.23
CA VAL A 180 -6.97 7.02 -1.06
C VAL A 180 -7.14 7.77 -2.38
N LEU A 181 -7.27 9.10 -2.32
CA LEU A 181 -7.48 9.94 -3.50
C LEU A 181 -6.31 9.86 -4.47
N SER A 182 -5.08 9.79 -3.95
CA SER A 182 -3.86 9.64 -4.74
C SER A 182 -3.47 8.16 -4.99
N ARG A 183 -4.38 7.21 -4.68
CA ARG A 183 -4.24 5.77 -4.97
C ARG A 183 -2.90 5.19 -4.51
N HIS A 184 -2.37 5.67 -3.38
CA HIS A 184 -1.00 5.36 -2.95
C HIS A 184 -0.79 3.87 -2.68
N SER A 185 -1.76 3.21 -2.05
CA SER A 185 -1.71 1.75 -1.85
C SER A 185 -1.64 1.01 -3.18
N ASN A 186 -2.46 1.40 -4.15
CA ASN A 186 -2.52 0.76 -5.47
C ASN A 186 -1.24 1.00 -6.29
N LYS A 187 -0.67 2.22 -6.25
CA LYS A 187 0.65 2.54 -6.79
C LYS A 187 1.75 1.68 -6.14
N GLN A 188 1.68 1.48 -4.82
CA GLN A 188 2.65 0.67 -4.09
C GLN A 188 2.53 -0.82 -4.44
N MET A 189 1.31 -1.34 -4.57
CA MET A 189 1.06 -2.69 -5.05
C MET A 189 1.59 -2.90 -6.47
N ALA A 190 1.46 -1.92 -7.36
CA ALA A 190 2.01 -1.99 -8.72
C ALA A 190 3.54 -2.16 -8.68
N ARG A 191 4.20 -1.38 -7.81
CA ARG A 191 5.65 -1.48 -7.60
C ARG A 191 6.03 -2.83 -7.00
N GLN A 192 5.33 -3.30 -5.99
CA GLN A 192 5.58 -4.61 -5.37
C GLN A 192 5.37 -5.75 -6.37
N GLY A 193 4.29 -5.71 -7.16
CA GLY A 193 4.01 -6.66 -8.23
C GLY A 193 5.09 -6.67 -9.32
N LEU A 194 5.65 -5.52 -9.67
CA LEU A 194 6.83 -5.44 -10.55
C LEU A 194 8.03 -6.16 -9.93
N PHE A 195 8.35 -5.90 -8.66
CA PHE A 195 9.47 -6.55 -7.98
C PHE A 195 9.24 -8.06 -7.79
N GLN A 196 8.01 -8.49 -7.49
CA GLN A 196 7.64 -9.90 -7.38
C GLN A 196 7.63 -10.60 -8.74
N GLY A 197 7.19 -9.95 -9.82
CA GLY A 197 7.25 -10.47 -11.18
C GLY A 197 8.69 -10.58 -11.71
N ILE A 198 9.58 -9.68 -11.28
CA ILE A 198 11.03 -9.78 -11.49
C ILE A 198 11.63 -10.96 -10.70
N ALA A 199 11.13 -11.22 -9.48
CA ALA A 199 11.62 -12.29 -8.60
C ALA A 199 11.00 -13.67 -8.86
N GLY A 200 9.81 -13.73 -9.47
CA GLY A 200 8.98 -14.91 -9.62
C GLY A 200 8.36 -14.95 -11.02
N ALA A 201 9.01 -15.66 -11.93
CA ALA A 201 8.47 -15.94 -13.26
C ALA A 201 7.31 -16.94 -13.20
N VAL A 202 6.12 -16.53 -12.75
CA VAL A 202 4.88 -17.29 -12.90
C VAL A 202 3.68 -16.35 -13.08
N GLY A 203 3.15 -16.35 -14.31
CA GLY A 203 1.72 -16.33 -14.59
C GLY A 203 0.94 -15.05 -14.33
N VAL A 204 0.89 -14.15 -15.32
CA VAL A 204 -0.30 -13.29 -15.52
C VAL A 204 -0.63 -13.24 -17.01
N LEU A 205 -1.61 -14.06 -17.41
CA LEU A 205 -2.46 -13.82 -18.57
C LEU A 205 -3.84 -13.45 -18.00
N GLY A 206 -4.41 -12.36 -18.51
CA GLY A 206 -5.64 -11.77 -18.01
C GLY A 206 -6.79 -12.76 -17.88
N GLY A 207 -7.42 -12.75 -16.71
CA GLY A 207 -8.58 -13.53 -16.32
C GLY A 207 -9.09 -13.03 -14.96
N ASP A 208 -10.27 -13.49 -14.55
CA ASP A 208 -10.86 -13.14 -13.25
C ASP A 208 -9.89 -13.43 -12.10
N MET A 209 -9.84 -12.53 -11.14
CA MET A 209 -8.90 -12.61 -10.03
C MET A 209 -9.23 -13.82 -9.15
N SER A 210 -8.31 -14.78 -9.08
CA SER A 210 -8.49 -15.97 -8.24
C SER A 210 -8.50 -15.62 -6.75
N SER A 211 -9.11 -16.47 -5.91
CA SER A 211 -9.09 -16.27 -4.45
C SER A 211 -7.68 -16.25 -3.85
N ALA A 212 -6.76 -17.02 -4.42
CA ALA A 212 -5.35 -17.02 -4.04
C ALA A 212 -4.66 -15.68 -4.37
N GLN A 213 -4.97 -15.11 -5.54
CA GLN A 213 -4.45 -13.80 -5.96
C GLN A 213 -5.02 -12.68 -5.10
N MET A 214 -6.32 -12.72 -4.78
CA MET A 214 -6.94 -11.80 -3.83
C MET A 214 -6.25 -11.85 -2.45
N GLY A 215 -5.99 -13.05 -1.92
CA GLY A 215 -5.28 -13.22 -0.65
C GLY A 215 -3.86 -12.64 -0.65
N GLN A 216 -3.12 -12.79 -1.76
CA GLN A 216 -1.81 -12.14 -1.93
C GLN A 216 -1.92 -10.61 -1.92
N MET A 217 -2.92 -10.06 -2.60
CA MET A 217 -3.14 -8.61 -2.65
C MET A 217 -3.53 -8.04 -1.29
N ILE A 218 -4.38 -8.74 -0.54
CA ILE A 218 -4.67 -8.39 0.86
C ILE A 218 -3.38 -8.35 1.66
N GLY A 219 -2.55 -9.40 1.63
CA GLY A 219 -1.25 -9.41 2.33
C GLY A 219 -0.30 -8.27 1.92
N ALA A 220 -0.34 -7.85 0.65
CA ALA A 220 0.41 -6.70 0.15
C ALA A 220 -0.10 -5.38 0.76
N VAL A 221 -1.42 -5.20 0.83
CA VAL A 221 -2.06 -4.06 1.49
C VAL A 221 -1.67 -4.02 2.98
N LEU A 222 -1.73 -5.16 3.68
CA LEU A 222 -1.38 -5.27 5.10
C LEU A 222 0.08 -4.90 5.43
N SER A 223 0.98 -5.04 4.45
CA SER A 223 2.41 -4.76 4.61
C SER A 223 2.84 -3.45 3.94
N THR A 224 1.87 -2.63 3.51
CA THR A 224 2.13 -1.40 2.77
C THR A 224 2.86 -0.38 3.66
N ARG A 225 3.91 0.20 3.08
CA ARG A 225 4.64 1.36 3.61
C ARG A 225 4.75 2.39 2.51
N TYR A 226 4.46 3.64 2.84
CA TYR A 226 4.46 4.71 1.85
C TYR A 226 5.84 5.36 1.74
N GLY A 227 6.17 5.76 0.51
CA GLY A 227 7.40 6.49 0.22
C GLY A 227 7.25 7.99 0.50
N ARG A 228 8.36 8.69 0.64
CA ARG A 228 8.41 10.16 0.91
C ARG A 228 7.46 10.98 0.02
N GLY A 229 7.42 10.70 -1.29
CA GLY A 229 6.54 11.45 -2.20
C GLY A 229 5.06 11.32 -1.88
N ALA A 230 4.63 10.10 -1.50
CA ALA A 230 3.25 9.84 -1.12
C ALA A 230 2.89 10.56 0.18
N GLU A 231 3.79 10.58 1.17
CA GLU A 231 3.58 11.32 2.43
C GLU A 231 3.38 12.82 2.21
N LEU A 232 4.21 13.44 1.37
CA LEU A 232 4.09 14.87 1.06
C LEU A 232 2.81 15.17 0.28
N GLU A 233 2.42 14.30 -0.66
CA GLU A 233 1.17 14.46 -1.39
C GLU A 233 -0.06 14.33 -0.46
N SER A 234 -0.04 13.35 0.45
CA SER A 234 -1.08 13.18 1.47
C SER A 234 -1.13 14.33 2.47
N ASP A 235 0.02 14.89 2.89
CA ASP A 235 0.07 16.13 3.70
C ASP A 235 -0.60 17.29 2.99
N LYS A 236 -0.32 17.43 1.70
CA LYS A 236 -0.91 18.47 0.88
C LYS A 236 -2.43 18.33 0.80
N TRP A 237 -2.92 17.11 0.66
CA TRP A 237 -4.35 16.81 0.74
C TRP A 237 -4.93 17.11 2.12
N GLY A 238 -4.26 16.71 3.20
CA GLY A 238 -4.69 17.00 4.57
C GLY A 238 -4.90 18.50 4.80
N VAL A 239 -3.92 19.33 4.41
CA VAL A 239 -4.02 20.80 4.56
C VAL A 239 -5.20 21.34 3.75
N ARG A 240 -5.30 20.93 2.48
CA ARG A 240 -6.37 21.38 1.59
C ARG A 240 -7.75 20.99 2.12
N LEU A 241 -7.93 19.74 2.55
CA LEU A 241 -9.20 19.22 3.04
C LEU A 241 -9.60 19.89 4.37
N ALA A 242 -8.64 20.07 5.29
CA ALA A 242 -8.88 20.79 6.54
C ALA A 242 -9.42 22.20 6.28
N VAL A 243 -8.72 22.95 5.43
CA VAL A 243 -9.13 24.31 5.04
C VAL A 243 -10.50 24.34 4.37
N MET A 244 -10.75 23.47 3.38
CA MET A 244 -12.03 23.42 2.66
C MET A 244 -13.21 23.00 3.57
N ALA A 245 -12.93 22.27 4.64
CA ALA A 245 -13.90 21.87 5.66
C ALA A 245 -14.01 22.87 6.83
N GLY A 246 -13.26 23.97 6.82
CA GLY A 246 -13.30 25.01 7.86
C GLY A 246 -12.57 24.62 9.14
N TYR A 247 -11.55 23.75 9.05
CA TYR A 247 -10.62 23.44 10.13
C TYR A 247 -9.32 24.21 9.96
N ASP A 248 -8.67 24.52 11.08
CA ASP A 248 -7.36 25.15 11.10
C ASP A 248 -6.28 24.16 10.64
N PRO A 249 -5.63 24.39 9.47
CA PRO A 249 -4.63 23.45 8.97
C PRO A 249 -3.36 23.43 9.82
N ARG A 250 -3.14 24.42 10.70
CA ARG A 250 -2.01 24.43 11.65
C ARG A 250 -2.11 23.26 12.64
N ALA A 251 -3.31 22.70 12.85
CA ALA A 251 -3.50 21.50 13.66
C ALA A 251 -2.70 20.29 13.15
N MET A 252 -2.38 20.21 11.85
CA MET A 252 -1.52 19.17 11.31
C MET A 252 -0.07 19.25 11.84
N ILE A 253 0.43 20.47 12.08
CA ILE A 253 1.75 20.66 12.71
C ILE A 253 1.73 20.14 14.14
N GLU A 254 0.63 20.34 14.87
CA GLU A 254 0.45 19.81 16.22
C GLU A 254 0.35 18.28 16.23
N VAL A 255 -0.32 17.68 15.25
CA VAL A 255 -0.34 16.22 15.06
C VAL A 255 1.08 15.67 14.88
N MET A 256 1.93 16.33 14.08
CA MET A 256 3.33 15.90 13.92
C MET A 256 4.09 15.91 15.24
N LYS A 257 3.88 16.93 16.08
CA LYS A 257 4.46 17.01 17.43
C LYS A 257 3.93 15.90 18.35
N ILE A 258 2.63 15.63 18.32
CA ILE A 258 2.02 14.52 19.08
C ILE A 258 2.67 13.17 18.71
N LEU A 259 2.92 12.94 17.42
CA LEU A 259 3.57 11.72 16.92
C LEU A 259 5.06 11.66 17.29
N GLU A 260 5.77 12.80 17.29
CA GLU A 260 7.14 12.91 17.82
C GLU A 260 7.20 12.55 19.31
N GLU A 261 6.33 13.13 20.13
CA GLU A 261 6.25 12.85 21.56
C GLU A 261 5.92 11.37 21.83
N ALA A 262 5.03 10.77 21.04
CA ALA A 262 4.72 9.35 21.12
C ALA A 262 5.94 8.44 20.82
N SER A 263 6.95 8.95 20.11
CA SER A 263 8.16 8.21 19.73
C SER A 263 9.25 8.21 20.82
N GLY A 264 9.17 9.10 21.81
CA GLY A 264 10.24 9.34 22.79
C GLY A 264 10.48 8.21 23.81
N GLY A 265 9.67 7.14 23.80
CA GLY A 265 9.73 6.03 24.76
C GLY A 265 10.66 4.86 24.40
N GLY A 266 11.51 5.00 23.36
CA GLY A 266 12.48 3.98 22.95
C GLY A 266 12.04 3.08 21.78
N GLY A 267 10.86 3.32 21.19
CA GLY A 267 10.38 2.67 19.98
C GLY A 267 9.71 3.67 19.03
N GLN A 268 9.87 3.46 17.72
CA GLN A 268 9.18 4.25 16.70
C GLN A 268 7.68 3.86 16.71
N PRO A 269 6.74 4.82 16.84
CA PRO A 269 5.30 4.55 16.78
C PRO A 269 4.95 3.86 15.48
N GLU A 270 3.93 2.99 15.51
CA GLU A 270 3.49 2.26 14.31
C GLU A 270 3.11 3.20 13.17
N PHE A 271 2.48 4.34 13.48
CA PHE A 271 2.23 5.39 12.49
C PHE A 271 3.49 5.78 11.73
N LEU A 272 4.62 5.96 12.40
CA LEU A 272 5.88 6.32 11.74
C LEU A 272 6.53 5.15 11.00
N SER A 273 6.12 3.91 11.27
CA SER A 273 6.57 2.72 10.53
C SER A 273 5.88 2.61 9.18
N THR A 274 4.57 2.92 9.11
CA THR A 274 3.75 2.94 7.88
C THR A 274 3.88 4.25 7.11
N HIS A 275 4.08 5.37 7.82
CA HIS A 275 4.28 6.74 7.34
C HIS A 275 5.66 7.29 7.76
N PRO A 276 6.75 6.89 7.10
CA PRO A 276 8.09 7.30 7.48
C PRO A 276 8.24 8.82 7.41
N LYS A 277 8.79 9.44 8.46
CA LYS A 277 9.12 10.88 8.43
C LYS A 277 10.18 11.16 7.36
N PRO A 278 9.86 11.93 6.31
CA PRO A 278 10.85 12.69 5.58
C PRO A 278 11.58 13.64 6.54
N ALA A 279 12.82 13.96 6.23
CA ALA A 279 13.42 15.16 6.81
C ALA A 279 12.52 16.36 6.43
N ASN A 280 12.00 17.04 7.46
CA ASN A 280 11.29 18.33 7.36
C ASN A 280 9.82 18.33 6.86
N ARG A 281 8.99 17.35 7.24
CA ARG A 281 7.53 17.39 6.98
C ARG A 281 6.82 18.61 7.57
N ILE A 282 7.24 19.07 8.76
CA ILE A 282 6.66 20.27 9.37
C ILE A 282 6.85 21.48 8.46
N ALA A 283 8.06 21.77 7.98
CA ALA A 283 8.25 22.91 7.08
C ALA A 283 7.53 22.74 5.73
N TYR A 284 7.38 21.50 5.25
CA TYR A 284 6.57 21.26 4.06
C TYR A 284 5.08 21.58 4.31
N ILE A 285 4.53 21.15 5.46
CA ILE A 285 3.15 21.48 5.85
C ILE A 285 3.00 23.00 6.00
N GLU A 286 3.96 23.69 6.63
CA GLU A 286 3.98 25.16 6.72
C GLU A 286 3.95 25.81 5.34
N GLN A 287 4.80 25.36 4.42
CA GLN A 287 4.82 25.83 3.04
C GLN A 287 3.47 25.61 2.34
N VAL A 288 2.86 24.43 2.48
CA VAL A 288 1.55 24.15 1.87
C VAL A 288 0.46 25.02 2.49
N ILE A 289 0.50 25.29 3.79
CA ILE A 289 -0.43 26.22 4.45
C ILE A 289 -0.30 27.61 3.83
N GLU A 290 0.91 28.12 3.62
CA GLU A 290 1.14 29.40 2.96
C GLU A 290 0.59 29.40 1.53
N GLU A 291 0.87 28.36 0.74
CA GLU A 291 0.37 28.21 -0.63
C GLU A 291 -1.17 28.19 -0.69
N VAL A 292 -1.81 27.40 0.17
CA VAL A 292 -3.27 27.27 0.23
C VAL A 292 -3.92 28.56 0.73
N THR A 293 -3.32 29.21 1.72
CA THR A 293 -3.78 30.51 2.24
C THR A 293 -3.71 31.56 1.15
N ALA A 294 -2.57 31.72 0.47
CA ALA A 294 -2.42 32.70 -0.60
C ALA A 294 -3.41 32.47 -1.76
N ALA A 295 -3.72 31.20 -2.08
CA ALA A 295 -4.62 30.86 -3.17
C ALA A 295 -6.12 31.01 -2.83
N GLN A 296 -6.52 30.70 -1.59
CA GLN A 296 -7.94 30.64 -1.20
C GLN A 296 -8.38 31.78 -0.27
N PHE A 297 -7.45 32.36 0.47
CA PHE A 297 -7.67 33.41 1.46
C PHE A 297 -6.58 34.49 1.36
N PRO A 298 -6.64 35.35 0.32
CA PRO A 298 -5.58 36.36 0.07
C PRO A 298 -5.39 37.36 1.21
N GLU A 299 -6.37 37.48 2.12
CA GLU A 299 -6.32 38.31 3.33
C GLU A 299 -5.80 37.55 4.57
N GLY A 300 -5.38 36.29 4.41
CA GLY A 300 -4.98 35.39 5.49
C GLY A 300 -6.08 34.41 5.90
N LEU A 301 -5.71 33.35 6.65
CA LEU A 301 -6.66 32.34 7.11
C LEU A 301 -7.77 32.98 7.96
N PRO A 302 -9.04 32.54 7.80
CA PRO A 302 -10.14 33.04 8.61
C PRO A 302 -9.89 32.84 10.10
N PRO A 303 -10.21 33.82 10.96
CA PRO A 303 -9.98 33.73 12.41
C PRO A 303 -10.90 32.73 13.11
N ASP A 304 -11.98 32.29 12.46
CA ASP A 304 -13.02 31.41 12.98
C ASP A 304 -12.86 29.93 12.55
N LEU A 305 -11.72 29.57 11.97
CA LEU A 305 -11.39 28.17 11.67
C LEU A 305 -11.43 27.33 12.95
N ARG A 306 -12.06 26.15 12.85
CA ARG A 306 -12.18 25.24 13.99
C ARG A 306 -10.81 24.61 14.31
N PRO A 307 -10.34 24.66 15.56
CA PRO A 307 -9.06 24.10 15.95
C PRO A 307 -9.09 22.57 15.89
#